data_AF-A0AAE3ZB35-F1
#
_entry.id   AF-A0AAE3ZB35-F1
#
_cell.length_a   1.000
_cell.length_b   1.000
_cell.length_c   1.000
_cell.angle_alpha   90.00
_cell.angle_beta   90.00
_cell.angle_gamma   90.00
#
_symmetry.space_group_name_H-M   'P 1'
#
loop_
_entity.id
_entity.type
_entity.pdbx_description
1 polymer ?
#
loop_
_entity_poly.entity_id
_entity_poly.type
_entity_poly.pdbx_seq_one_letter_code
_entity_poly.pdbx_strand_id
1 'polypeptide(L)'
;MSENLQQNPGNSSVPPTGAHRATSKKTGPGCGLALVIMFVVYVIAFGVTGGFGLDGDDARFYGDESDQYSRSGYYFGQPIPRFSNEDSRRLAQALSDSEKRYGLCFGWKLTDGSEDADEDYDTETGTLRPSGPDPRSSYDRGSSRGPNTPAGTCSRWAEVQVTVAYTEEDSESWSGVDLDVVGSDNFESYDLPDSSDFAELGIDAETFIDRPVATTGHAALALPLLMTENGTLEPKPVSPGNSAGKPEQPLPPADGGMSGLSTWIWLGVLGAVTVLGLVLGFRGVARQKSAPSTPPGPPPGPPTQGPPPRQGPG
;
A
#
# COMPACT_ATOMS: atom_id res chain seq x y z
N MET A 1 -13.08 -33.04 -35.22
CA MET A 1 -11.94 -32.85 -34.32
C MET A 1 -12.52 -32.84 -32.90
N SER A 2 -13.02 -33.97 -32.39
CA SER A 2 -12.29 -35.12 -31.83
C SER A 2 -11.45 -34.66 -30.63
N GLU A 3 -12.04 -34.65 -29.44
CA GLU A 3 -11.90 -35.67 -28.38
C GLU A 3 -10.49 -35.71 -27.74
N ASN A 4 -10.41 -35.32 -26.47
CA ASN A 4 -9.65 -36.10 -25.48
C ASN A 4 -10.10 -35.76 -24.05
N LEU A 5 -10.98 -36.63 -23.53
CA LEU A 5 -11.15 -36.91 -22.12
C LEU A 5 -9.94 -37.71 -21.63
N GLN A 6 -9.38 -37.36 -20.48
CA GLN A 6 -8.52 -38.30 -19.74
C GLN A 6 -8.98 -38.41 -18.29
N GLN A 7 -9.93 -39.34 -18.10
CA GLN A 7 -10.27 -39.97 -16.83
C GLN A 7 -9.10 -40.84 -16.36
N ASN A 8 -8.78 -40.77 -15.07
CA ASN A 8 -7.93 -41.76 -14.40
C ASN A 8 -8.74 -42.46 -13.30
N PRO A 9 -9.09 -43.75 -13.46
CA PRO A 9 -9.83 -44.51 -12.46
C PRO A 9 -8.89 -45.33 -11.56
N GLY A 10 -9.16 -45.23 -10.26
CA GLY A 10 -9.17 -46.30 -9.24
C GLY A 10 -8.05 -47.34 -9.18
N ASN A 11 -7.54 -47.57 -7.96
CA ASN A 11 -7.52 -48.95 -7.48
C ASN A 11 -7.65 -49.08 -5.96
N SER A 12 -8.51 -50.03 -5.58
CA SER A 12 -8.81 -50.48 -4.21
C SER A 12 -7.74 -51.45 -3.69
N SER A 13 -7.54 -51.50 -2.37
CA SER A 13 -7.32 -52.78 -1.65
C SER A 13 -7.32 -52.61 -0.13
N VAL A 14 -8.09 -53.47 0.54
CA VAL A 14 -8.26 -53.72 1.98
C VAL A 14 -8.21 -55.26 2.14
N PRO A 15 -7.92 -55.92 3.29
CA PRO A 15 -6.95 -55.74 4.39
C PRO A 15 -5.99 -56.98 4.49
N PRO A 16 -5.14 -57.17 5.54
CA PRO A 16 -5.62 -57.97 6.68
C PRO A 16 -5.06 -57.57 8.06
N THR A 17 -5.78 -58.04 9.08
CA THR A 17 -5.50 -58.06 10.51
C THR A 17 -4.15 -58.66 10.85
N GLY A 18 -3.34 -57.96 11.66
CA GLY A 18 -2.08 -58.48 12.21
C GLY A 18 -1.73 -57.80 13.53
N ALA A 19 -1.96 -58.51 14.63
CA ALA A 19 -1.61 -58.09 15.98
C ALA A 19 -0.08 -58.11 16.18
N HIS A 20 0.55 -56.98 16.51
CA HIS A 20 1.90 -56.95 17.05
C HIS A 20 2.05 -55.92 18.19
N ARG A 21 2.02 -56.46 19.40
CA ARG A 21 2.94 -56.21 20.53
C ARG A 21 3.45 -54.77 20.71
N ALA A 22 2.86 -54.07 21.67
CA ALA A 22 3.40 -52.87 22.27
C ALA A 22 4.79 -53.13 22.87
N THR A 23 5.82 -52.47 22.34
CA THR A 23 7.07 -52.20 23.06
C THR A 23 7.13 -50.72 23.34
N SER A 24 6.84 -50.34 24.60
CA SER A 24 7.05 -49.00 25.13
C SER A 24 8.55 -48.68 25.08
N LYS A 25 8.95 -47.94 24.05
CA LYS A 25 10.30 -47.41 23.92
C LYS A 25 10.38 -46.17 24.81
N LYS A 26 11.06 -46.33 25.94
CA LYS A 26 11.37 -45.28 26.91
C LYS A 26 12.03 -44.10 26.18
N THR A 27 11.24 -43.08 25.87
CA THR A 27 11.69 -41.84 25.24
C THR A 27 12.57 -41.12 26.25
N GLY A 28 13.88 -41.24 26.04
CA GLY A 28 14.84 -40.39 26.73
C GLY A 28 14.51 -38.91 26.44
N PRO A 29 14.85 -38.00 27.37
CA PRO A 29 14.51 -36.57 27.29
C PRO A 29 15.09 -35.81 26.09
N GLY A 30 15.77 -36.47 25.15
CA GLY A 30 16.33 -35.87 23.94
C GLY A 30 15.31 -35.60 22.82
N CYS A 31 14.11 -36.17 22.84
CA CYS A 31 13.14 -36.00 21.75
C CYS A 31 12.43 -34.64 21.81
N GLY A 32 12.22 -34.08 23.02
CA GLY A 32 11.63 -32.76 23.18
C GLY A 32 12.54 -31.63 22.69
N LEU A 33 13.86 -31.75 22.92
CA LEU A 33 14.83 -30.75 22.48
C LEU A 33 14.94 -30.70 20.95
N ALA A 34 14.88 -31.86 20.28
CA ALA A 34 14.92 -31.93 18.83
C ALA A 34 13.69 -31.26 18.18
N LEU A 35 12.49 -31.45 18.74
CA LEU A 35 11.27 -30.82 18.24
C LEU A 35 11.27 -29.29 18.46
N VAL A 36 11.78 -28.82 19.59
CA VAL A 36 11.92 -27.37 19.84
C VAL A 36 12.95 -26.75 18.90
N ILE A 37 14.09 -27.39 18.66
CA ILE A 37 15.09 -26.89 17.72
C ILE A 37 14.51 -26.89 16.30
N MET A 38 13.78 -27.93 15.88
CA MET A 38 13.16 -27.98 14.55
C MET A 38 12.05 -26.93 14.40
N PHE A 39 11.27 -26.67 15.44
CA PHE A 39 10.27 -25.59 15.44
C PHE A 39 10.92 -24.20 15.42
N VAL A 40 12.02 -23.98 16.16
CA VAL A 40 12.76 -22.71 16.12
C VAL A 40 13.45 -22.51 14.77
N VAL A 41 14.05 -23.55 14.19
CA VAL A 41 14.60 -23.50 12.83
C VAL A 41 13.50 -23.30 11.80
N TYR A 42 12.33 -23.92 11.97
CA TYR A 42 11.17 -23.67 11.14
C TYR A 42 10.67 -22.22 11.30
N VAL A 43 10.57 -21.67 12.50
CA VAL A 43 10.17 -20.27 12.72
C VAL A 43 11.25 -19.27 12.27
N ILE A 44 12.53 -19.64 12.24
CA ILE A 44 13.57 -18.76 11.69
C ILE A 44 13.64 -18.89 10.17
N ALA A 45 13.56 -20.10 9.62
CA ALA A 45 13.58 -20.33 8.18
C ALA A 45 12.27 -19.87 7.51
N PHE A 46 11.12 -20.10 8.14
CA PHE A 46 9.80 -19.71 7.66
C PHE A 46 9.26 -18.43 8.27
N GLY A 47 9.69 -17.98 9.45
CA GLY A 47 9.24 -16.69 10.01
C GLY A 47 10.05 -15.50 9.51
N VAL A 48 11.28 -15.72 9.00
CA VAL A 48 11.96 -14.72 8.16
C VAL A 48 11.36 -14.68 6.75
N THR A 49 10.60 -15.71 6.33
CA THR A 49 9.86 -15.72 5.05
C THR A 49 8.34 -15.69 5.22
N GLY A 50 7.80 -15.45 6.41
CA GLY A 50 6.40 -15.78 6.72
C GLY A 50 5.82 -14.98 7.89
N GLY A 51 6.36 -13.78 8.07
CA GLY A 51 5.83 -12.77 8.97
C GLY A 51 5.64 -11.41 8.31
N PHE A 52 5.52 -11.32 6.98
CA PHE A 52 5.03 -10.19 6.18
C PHE A 52 4.64 -10.78 4.81
N GLY A 53 3.51 -10.41 4.21
CA GLY A 53 2.96 -11.04 3.00
C GLY A 53 4.00 -11.21 1.89
N LEU A 54 4.25 -12.47 1.51
CA LEU A 54 5.02 -12.87 0.33
C LEU A 54 4.15 -13.80 -0.52
N ASP A 55 2.88 -13.45 -0.67
CA ASP A 55 2.31 -13.61 -2.00
C ASP A 55 3.09 -12.62 -2.87
N GLY A 56 3.50 -13.02 -4.07
CA GLY A 56 4.09 -12.10 -5.03
C GLY A 56 3.03 -11.12 -5.44
N ASP A 57 2.73 -10.15 -4.57
CA ASP A 57 2.01 -8.93 -4.90
C ASP A 57 2.93 -8.21 -5.86
N ASP A 58 2.83 -8.58 -7.15
CA ASP A 58 3.18 -7.68 -8.24
C ASP A 58 2.67 -6.31 -7.81
N ALA A 59 3.55 -5.30 -7.76
CA ALA A 59 3.25 -3.99 -7.17
C ALA A 59 2.01 -3.42 -7.85
N ARG A 60 0.85 -3.67 -7.25
CA ARG A 60 -0.44 -3.27 -7.79
C ARG A 60 -0.66 -1.85 -7.36
N PHE A 61 -1.01 -1.00 -8.33
CA PHE A 61 -1.32 0.39 -8.03
C PHE A 61 -2.55 0.52 -7.12
N TYR A 62 -3.49 -0.43 -7.20
CA TYR A 62 -4.71 -0.48 -6.39
C TYR A 62 -4.63 -1.62 -5.37
N GLY A 63 -4.65 -1.29 -4.09
CA GLY A 63 -4.73 -2.26 -2.98
C GLY A 63 -6.18 -2.61 -2.61
N ASP A 64 -6.37 -3.09 -1.38
CA ASP A 64 -7.68 -3.55 -0.89
C ASP A 64 -8.55 -2.40 -0.34
N GLU A 65 -7.96 -1.21 -0.15
CA GLU A 65 -8.58 -0.03 0.45
C GLU A 65 -8.68 1.15 -0.53
N SER A 66 -8.45 0.90 -1.82
CA SER A 66 -8.51 1.88 -2.89
C SER A 66 -9.17 1.31 -4.14
N ASP A 67 -9.93 2.14 -4.85
CA ASP A 67 -10.55 1.79 -6.12
C ASP A 67 -9.95 2.62 -7.27
N GLN A 68 -10.05 2.10 -8.50
CA GLN A 68 -9.81 2.90 -9.68
C GLN A 68 -10.86 4.02 -9.76
N TYR A 69 -10.41 5.26 -9.81
CA TYR A 69 -11.32 6.38 -10.01
C TYR A 69 -12.05 6.25 -11.35
N SER A 70 -13.36 6.46 -11.30
CA SER A 70 -14.22 6.48 -12.47
C SER A 70 -15.07 7.74 -12.42
N ARG A 71 -15.12 8.49 -13.53
CA ARG A 71 -15.96 9.71 -13.60
C ARG A 71 -17.45 9.45 -13.33
N SER A 72 -17.93 8.23 -13.58
CA SER A 72 -19.31 7.83 -13.25
C SER A 72 -19.50 7.35 -11.81
N GLY A 73 -18.43 7.34 -11.01
CA GLY A 73 -18.46 6.95 -9.60
C GLY A 73 -19.05 8.05 -8.72
N TYR A 74 -19.67 7.64 -7.61
CA TYR A 74 -20.21 8.56 -6.62
C TYR A 74 -19.19 8.77 -5.49
N TYR A 75 -18.62 9.98 -5.42
CA TYR A 75 -17.61 10.35 -4.43
C TYR A 75 -18.08 11.58 -3.65
N PHE A 76 -18.65 11.37 -2.46
CA PHE A 76 -19.21 12.44 -1.60
C PHE A 76 -18.30 12.81 -0.41
N GLY A 77 -17.00 12.56 -0.52
CA GLY A 77 -16.04 12.86 0.53
C GLY A 77 -15.69 14.35 0.66
N GLN A 78 -14.73 14.64 1.55
CA GLN A 78 -14.18 15.98 1.69
C GLN A 78 -13.38 16.40 0.45
N PRO A 79 -13.25 17.70 0.16
CA PRO A 79 -12.32 18.17 -0.87
C PRO A 79 -10.88 17.77 -0.58
N ILE A 80 -10.10 17.48 -1.62
CA ILE A 80 -8.70 17.08 -1.44
C ILE A 80 -7.83 18.27 -1.02
N PRO A 81 -6.76 18.03 -0.22
CA PRO A 81 -5.74 19.04 0.04
C PRO A 81 -5.16 19.62 -1.25
N ARG A 82 -4.94 20.93 -1.26
CA ARG A 82 -4.40 21.68 -2.41
C ARG A 82 -2.93 22.01 -2.23
N PHE A 83 -2.20 22.12 -3.33
CA PHE A 83 -0.82 22.59 -3.32
C PHE A 83 -0.75 24.02 -2.77
N SER A 84 0.14 24.23 -1.81
CA SER A 84 0.51 25.59 -1.43
C SER A 84 1.33 26.26 -2.55
N ASN A 85 1.33 27.60 -2.57
CA ASN A 85 2.19 28.38 -3.46
C ASN A 85 3.69 28.11 -3.21
N GLU A 86 4.08 27.70 -2.00
CA GLU A 86 5.45 27.34 -1.68
C GLU A 86 5.82 25.98 -2.26
N ASP A 87 4.98 24.97 -2.02
CA ASP A 87 5.19 23.61 -2.52
C ASP A 87 5.24 23.57 -4.04
N SER A 88 4.31 24.28 -4.71
CA SER A 88 4.28 24.37 -6.16
C SER A 88 5.54 25.01 -6.75
N ARG A 89 6.08 26.05 -6.10
CA ARG A 89 7.34 26.69 -6.54
C ARG A 89 8.53 25.78 -6.33
N ARG A 90 8.60 25.08 -5.19
CA ARG A 90 9.66 24.14 -4.88
C ARG A 90 9.67 22.97 -5.88
N LEU A 91 8.49 22.42 -6.17
CA LEU A 91 8.33 21.35 -7.17
C LEU A 91 8.72 21.82 -8.57
N ALA A 92 8.23 22.98 -9.01
CA ALA A 92 8.64 23.59 -10.29
C ALA A 92 10.15 23.75 -10.40
N GLN A 93 10.81 24.24 -9.34
CA GLN A 93 12.25 24.42 -9.32
C GLN A 93 12.99 23.09 -9.46
N ALA A 94 12.56 22.05 -8.74
CA ALA A 94 13.16 20.72 -8.85
C ALA A 94 12.99 20.12 -10.26
N LEU A 95 11.80 20.27 -10.87
CA LEU A 95 11.54 19.83 -12.24
C LEU A 95 12.32 20.65 -13.28
N SER A 96 12.66 21.92 -13.00
CA SER A 96 13.49 22.74 -13.88
C SER A 96 14.89 22.19 -14.11
N ASP A 97 15.44 21.45 -13.14
CA ASP A 97 16.74 20.81 -13.28
C ASP A 97 16.67 19.57 -14.16
N SER A 98 15.58 18.81 -14.07
CA SER A 98 15.25 17.71 -15.00
C SER A 98 15.03 18.24 -16.42
N GLU A 99 14.34 19.38 -16.58
CA GLU A 99 14.15 20.00 -17.89
C GLU A 99 15.48 20.38 -18.53
N LYS A 100 16.38 21.06 -17.80
CA LYS A 100 17.71 21.41 -18.33
C LYS A 100 18.51 20.18 -18.75
N ARG A 101 18.34 19.07 -18.04
CA ARG A 101 19.02 17.82 -18.33
C ARG A 101 18.46 17.19 -19.60
N TYR A 102 17.17 16.92 -19.66
CA TYR A 102 16.58 16.12 -20.74
C TYR A 102 16.12 16.95 -21.95
N GLY A 103 15.99 18.27 -21.80
CA GLY A 103 15.40 19.15 -22.82
C GLY A 103 13.89 18.93 -22.97
N LEU A 104 13.23 18.49 -21.89
CA LEU A 104 11.81 18.13 -21.84
C LEU A 104 11.14 18.82 -20.65
N CYS A 105 10.01 19.50 -20.87
CA CYS A 105 9.27 20.08 -19.75
C CYS A 105 8.49 19.00 -19.00
N PHE A 106 8.67 18.93 -17.69
CA PHE A 106 7.94 18.02 -16.83
C PHE A 106 6.88 18.79 -16.05
N GLY A 107 5.69 18.23 -15.89
CA GLY A 107 4.60 18.85 -15.13
C GLY A 107 3.84 17.91 -14.24
N TRP A 108 2.91 18.51 -13.51
CA TRP A 108 1.97 17.81 -12.64
C TRP A 108 0.59 18.48 -12.73
N LYS A 109 -0.46 17.68 -12.56
CA LYS A 109 -1.84 18.10 -12.35
C LYS A 109 -2.45 17.21 -11.27
N LEU A 110 -3.01 17.81 -10.23
CA LEU A 110 -3.77 17.12 -9.18
C LEU A 110 -5.21 17.63 -9.22
N THR A 111 -6.15 16.74 -9.51
CA THR A 111 -7.57 17.03 -9.68
C THR A 111 -8.37 16.44 -8.52
N ASP A 112 -9.30 17.22 -8.00
CA ASP A 112 -10.32 16.77 -7.07
C ASP A 112 -11.46 16.10 -7.85
N GLY A 113 -11.57 14.78 -7.77
CA GLY A 113 -12.57 14.02 -8.50
C GLY A 113 -13.95 14.03 -7.86
N SER A 114 -14.13 14.64 -6.68
CA SER A 114 -15.45 14.77 -6.04
C SER A 114 -16.39 15.72 -6.81
N GLU A 115 -15.84 16.65 -7.61
CA GLU A 115 -16.62 17.62 -8.40
C GLU A 115 -17.04 17.08 -9.78
N ASP A 116 -16.62 15.88 -10.17
CA ASP A 116 -16.83 15.34 -11.52
C ASP A 116 -18.18 14.61 -11.69
N ALA A 117 -18.88 14.32 -10.59
CA ALA A 117 -20.16 13.59 -10.60
C ALA A 117 -21.33 14.40 -11.17
N ASP A 118 -21.14 15.69 -11.44
CA ASP A 118 -22.13 16.53 -12.08
C ASP A 118 -22.10 16.32 -13.61
N GLU A 119 -22.44 15.11 -14.08
CA GLU A 119 -22.98 14.95 -15.42
C GLU A 119 -24.25 15.81 -15.51
N ASP A 120 -24.12 17.00 -16.08
CA ASP A 120 -25.23 17.91 -16.37
C ASP A 120 -26.15 17.24 -17.41
N TYR A 121 -27.09 16.44 -16.90
CA TYR A 121 -28.15 15.85 -17.70
C TYR A 121 -29.06 16.99 -18.15
N ASP A 122 -28.88 17.40 -19.40
CA ASP A 122 -29.72 18.42 -20.01
C ASP A 122 -31.15 17.86 -20.13
N THR A 123 -31.99 18.28 -19.19
CA THR A 123 -33.37 17.82 -19.07
C THR A 123 -34.24 18.34 -20.24
N GLU A 124 -33.81 19.41 -20.93
CA GLU A 124 -34.54 19.94 -22.08
C GLU A 124 -34.26 19.14 -23.36
N THR A 125 -33.01 18.72 -23.58
CA THR A 125 -32.63 17.96 -24.80
C THR A 125 -32.67 16.45 -24.61
N GLY A 126 -32.66 15.96 -23.37
CA GLY A 126 -32.57 14.53 -23.05
C GLY A 126 -31.26 13.89 -23.52
N THR A 127 -30.20 14.69 -23.62
CA THR A 127 -28.88 14.23 -24.05
C THR A 127 -27.85 14.44 -22.94
N LEU A 128 -26.95 13.46 -22.80
CA LEU A 128 -25.77 13.63 -21.95
C LEU A 128 -24.85 14.64 -22.60
N ARG A 129 -24.62 15.76 -21.92
CA ARG A 129 -23.67 16.75 -22.38
C ARG A 129 -22.26 16.19 -22.13
N PRO A 130 -21.39 16.11 -23.14
CA PRO A 130 -20.03 15.64 -22.92
C PRO A 130 -19.40 16.51 -21.84
N SER A 131 -18.87 15.87 -20.80
CA SER A 131 -18.19 16.54 -19.70
C SER A 131 -17.15 17.47 -20.30
N GLY A 132 -17.28 18.76 -20.01
CA GLY A 132 -16.32 19.75 -20.46
C GLY A 132 -14.93 19.46 -19.88
N PRO A 133 -13.90 20.19 -20.31
CA PRO A 133 -12.64 20.21 -19.57
C PRO A 133 -12.90 20.60 -18.11
N ASP A 134 -12.22 19.95 -17.18
CA ASP A 134 -12.40 20.16 -15.74
C ASP A 134 -12.30 21.66 -15.41
N PRO A 135 -13.17 22.20 -14.54
CA PRO A 135 -13.13 23.60 -14.18
C PRO A 135 -11.79 23.94 -13.51
N ARG A 136 -11.25 25.14 -13.75
CA ARG A 136 -9.95 25.54 -13.18
C ARG A 136 -9.89 25.50 -11.65
N SER A 137 -11.03 25.50 -10.97
CA SER A 137 -11.12 25.35 -9.52
C SER A 137 -10.85 23.92 -9.05
N SER A 138 -11.16 22.91 -9.86
CA SER A 138 -11.08 21.51 -9.44
C SER A 138 -9.65 20.96 -9.44
N TYR A 139 -8.65 21.65 -10.00
CA TYR A 139 -7.29 21.12 -10.07
C TYR A 139 -6.17 22.12 -9.80
N ASP A 140 -5.07 21.63 -9.23
CA ASP A 140 -3.80 22.35 -9.15
C ASP A 140 -2.88 21.84 -10.24
N ARG A 141 -2.13 22.75 -10.88
CA ARG A 141 -1.28 22.39 -12.01
C ARG A 141 -0.01 23.21 -12.04
N GLY A 142 1.07 22.63 -12.55
CA GLY A 142 2.29 23.37 -12.84
C GLY A 142 3.27 22.57 -13.67
N SER A 143 4.43 23.17 -13.91
CA SER A 143 5.53 22.51 -14.62
C SER A 143 6.89 23.04 -14.20
N SER A 144 7.93 22.49 -14.81
CA SER A 144 9.30 23.02 -14.76
C SER A 144 9.42 24.51 -15.13
N ARG A 145 8.41 25.09 -15.80
CA ARG A 145 8.30 26.53 -16.11
C ARG A 145 7.74 27.38 -14.97
N GLY A 146 7.14 26.76 -13.96
CA GLY A 146 6.60 27.45 -12.79
C GLY A 146 5.26 26.89 -12.30
N PRO A 147 4.81 27.35 -11.13
CA PRO A 147 3.46 27.08 -10.63
C PRO A 147 2.43 27.65 -11.61
N ASN A 148 1.26 27.01 -11.72
CA ASN A 148 0.15 27.43 -12.58
C ASN A 148 0.50 27.57 -14.08
N THR A 149 1.62 26.98 -14.51
CA THR A 149 2.06 26.98 -15.91
C THR A 149 1.99 25.55 -16.45
N PRO A 150 1.02 25.23 -17.32
CA PRO A 150 0.89 23.91 -17.93
C PRO A 150 2.16 23.45 -18.65
N ALA A 151 2.50 22.17 -18.56
CA ALA A 151 3.65 21.61 -19.29
C ALA A 151 3.46 21.73 -20.82
N GLY A 152 2.21 21.67 -21.30
CA GLY A 152 1.83 21.86 -22.70
C GLY A 152 2.12 23.23 -23.32
N THR A 153 2.66 24.17 -22.54
CA THR A 153 3.23 25.42 -23.08
C THR A 153 4.59 25.22 -23.76
N CYS A 154 5.26 24.09 -23.50
CA CYS A 154 6.49 23.70 -24.15
C CYS A 154 6.22 22.89 -25.42
N SER A 155 7.16 22.91 -26.38
CA SER A 155 7.05 22.11 -27.61
C SER A 155 7.20 20.60 -27.37
N ARG A 156 7.99 20.21 -26.37
CA ARG A 156 8.12 18.84 -25.88
C ARG A 156 7.87 18.81 -24.39
N TRP A 157 6.95 17.97 -23.94
CA TRP A 157 6.57 17.91 -22.53
C TRP A 157 6.00 16.54 -22.13
N ALA A 158 6.03 16.27 -20.83
CA ALA A 158 5.32 15.17 -20.18
C ALA A 158 4.74 15.67 -18.84
N GLU A 159 3.54 15.23 -18.47
CA GLU A 159 2.80 15.68 -17.28
C GLU A 159 2.16 14.49 -16.58
N VAL A 160 2.41 14.36 -15.28
CA VAL A 160 1.68 13.42 -14.43
C VAL A 160 0.32 14.05 -14.11
N GLN A 161 -0.77 13.38 -14.48
CA GLN A 161 -2.13 13.74 -14.13
C GLN A 161 -2.67 12.77 -13.09
N VAL A 162 -3.12 13.31 -11.96
CA VAL A 162 -3.68 12.55 -10.86
C VAL A 162 -5.08 13.07 -10.59
N THR A 163 -6.05 12.17 -10.44
CA THR A 163 -7.36 12.48 -9.90
C THR A 163 -7.56 11.66 -8.64
N VAL A 164 -7.91 12.33 -7.53
CA VAL A 164 -8.24 11.69 -6.25
C VAL A 164 -9.65 12.08 -5.87
N ALA A 165 -10.48 11.12 -5.49
CA ALA A 165 -11.85 11.34 -5.09
C ALA A 165 -12.15 10.58 -3.78
N TYR A 166 -12.40 11.34 -2.71
CA TYR A 166 -12.73 10.74 -1.41
C TYR A 166 -14.19 10.28 -1.37
N THR A 167 -14.43 9.15 -0.71
CA THR A 167 -15.77 8.73 -0.28
C THR A 167 -16.06 9.26 1.13
N GLU A 168 -17.31 9.17 1.58
CA GLU A 168 -17.67 9.49 2.96
C GLU A 168 -17.03 8.48 3.93
N GLU A 169 -16.66 8.91 5.13
CA GLU A 169 -15.95 8.07 6.13
C GLU A 169 -16.74 6.81 6.54
N ASP A 170 -18.06 6.83 6.41
CA ASP A 170 -18.97 5.73 6.72
C ASP A 170 -19.45 4.95 5.49
N SER A 171 -18.95 5.29 4.29
CA SER A 171 -19.26 4.55 3.09
C SER A 171 -18.61 3.17 3.08
N GLU A 172 -19.32 2.17 2.56
CA GLU A 172 -18.75 0.85 2.24
C GLU A 172 -17.92 0.87 0.95
N SER A 173 -17.88 2.01 0.23
CA SER A 173 -17.12 2.20 -0.99
C SER A 173 -15.75 2.84 -0.72
N TRP A 174 -14.71 2.37 -1.41
CA TRP A 174 -13.37 2.91 -1.29
C TRP A 174 -13.21 4.23 -2.03
N SER A 175 -12.22 5.02 -1.60
CA SER A 175 -11.84 6.24 -2.31
C SER A 175 -11.17 5.88 -3.64
N GLY A 176 -11.39 6.72 -4.65
CA GLY A 176 -10.93 6.49 -6.02
C GLY A 176 -9.63 7.24 -6.33
N VAL A 177 -8.72 6.58 -7.05
CA VAL A 177 -7.53 7.23 -7.64
C VAL A 177 -7.37 6.87 -9.11
N ASP A 178 -7.04 7.86 -9.93
CA ASP A 178 -6.59 7.65 -11.31
C ASP A 178 -5.26 8.39 -11.50
N LEU A 179 -4.31 7.71 -12.10
CA LEU A 179 -2.96 8.20 -12.37
C LEU A 179 -2.67 7.94 -13.84
N ASP A 180 -2.46 9.02 -14.59
CA ASP A 180 -2.13 8.98 -16.00
C ASP A 180 -0.89 9.84 -16.28
N VAL A 181 -0.12 9.47 -17.29
CA VAL A 181 1.00 10.27 -17.79
C VAL A 181 0.69 10.64 -19.23
N VAL A 182 0.57 11.94 -19.48
CA VAL A 182 0.35 12.48 -20.82
C VAL A 182 1.58 13.23 -21.29
N GLY A 183 1.76 13.32 -22.61
CA GLY A 183 2.88 14.05 -23.21
C GLY A 183 2.49 14.75 -24.50
N SER A 184 3.45 15.46 -25.08
CA SER A 184 3.34 15.99 -26.44
C SER A 184 3.25 14.87 -27.48
N ASP A 185 2.70 15.18 -28.66
CA ASP A 185 2.47 14.26 -29.81
C ASP A 185 3.68 13.45 -30.29
N ASN A 186 4.88 13.72 -29.76
CA ASN A 186 6.09 12.95 -30.04
C ASN A 186 6.29 11.76 -29.08
N PHE A 187 5.35 11.51 -28.18
CA PHE A 187 5.32 10.32 -27.33
C PHE A 187 4.06 9.54 -27.69
N GLU A 188 4.23 8.27 -28.00
CA GLU A 188 3.09 7.37 -28.10
C GLU A 188 2.66 7.01 -26.67
N SER A 189 1.37 6.69 -26.47
CA SER A 189 0.86 6.41 -25.12
C SER A 189 1.58 5.24 -24.44
N TYR A 190 2.11 4.28 -25.22
CA TYR A 190 2.86 3.13 -24.71
C TYR A 190 4.34 3.43 -24.39
N ASP A 191 4.85 4.61 -24.77
CA ASP A 191 6.19 5.06 -24.42
C ASP A 191 6.22 5.76 -23.04
N LEU A 192 5.05 6.10 -22.51
CA LEU A 192 4.91 6.81 -21.24
C LEU A 192 4.73 5.79 -20.11
N PRO A 193 5.31 6.06 -18.91
CA PRO A 193 5.11 5.20 -17.76
C PRO A 193 3.64 5.08 -17.39
N ASP A 194 3.20 3.88 -17.05
CA ASP A 194 1.85 3.63 -16.56
C ASP A 194 1.81 3.62 -15.02
N SER A 195 0.62 3.48 -14.44
CA SER A 195 0.45 3.51 -12.99
C SER A 195 1.20 2.37 -12.26
N SER A 196 1.46 1.25 -12.91
CA SER A 196 2.20 0.13 -12.31
C SER A 196 3.68 0.45 -12.15
N ASP A 197 4.27 1.21 -13.09
CA ASP A 197 5.66 1.69 -12.97
C ASP A 197 5.84 2.59 -11.73
N PHE A 198 4.82 3.37 -11.35
CA PHE A 198 4.84 4.19 -10.13
C PHE A 198 4.67 3.33 -8.87
N ALA A 199 3.83 2.29 -8.93
CA ALA A 199 3.63 1.37 -7.81
C ALA A 199 4.93 0.64 -7.44
N GLU A 200 5.78 0.30 -8.41
CA GLU A 200 7.11 -0.28 -8.17
C GLU A 200 8.03 0.66 -7.36
N LEU A 201 7.79 1.97 -7.40
CA LEU A 201 8.49 2.98 -6.60
C LEU A 201 7.83 3.26 -5.24
N GLY A 202 6.78 2.52 -4.88
CA GLY A 202 5.97 2.77 -3.68
C GLY A 202 5.07 4.00 -3.79
N ILE A 203 4.69 4.37 -5.01
CA ILE A 203 3.73 5.43 -5.33
C ILE A 203 2.45 4.75 -5.82
N ASP A 204 1.57 4.42 -4.88
CA ASP A 204 0.34 3.65 -5.06
C ASP A 204 -0.92 4.48 -4.72
N ALA A 205 -2.11 3.94 -4.97
CA ALA A 205 -3.37 4.62 -4.73
C ALA A 205 -3.60 4.96 -3.25
N GLU A 206 -3.20 4.08 -2.32
CA GLU A 206 -3.29 4.31 -0.88
C GLU A 206 -2.48 5.54 -0.45
N THR A 207 -1.24 5.66 -0.93
CA THR A 207 -0.40 6.83 -0.64
C THR A 207 -0.93 8.11 -1.29
N PHE A 208 -1.64 8.03 -2.42
CA PHE A 208 -2.37 9.16 -2.98
C PHE A 208 -3.57 9.58 -2.14
N ILE A 209 -4.34 8.63 -1.61
CA ILE A 209 -5.46 8.91 -0.72
C ILE A 209 -4.97 9.60 0.56
N ASP A 210 -3.91 9.07 1.17
CA ASP A 210 -3.36 9.59 2.43
C ASP A 210 -2.72 10.97 2.27
N ARG A 211 -1.96 11.20 1.19
CA ARG A 211 -1.09 12.38 1.02
C ARG A 211 -1.07 12.91 -0.42
N PRO A 212 -2.22 13.32 -0.99
CA PRO A 212 -2.34 13.56 -2.44
C PRO A 212 -1.34 14.59 -2.98
N VAL A 213 -1.12 15.69 -2.26
CA VAL A 213 -0.17 16.75 -2.64
C VAL A 213 1.28 16.25 -2.65
N ALA A 214 1.70 15.56 -1.58
CA ALA A 214 3.07 15.08 -1.46
C ALA A 214 3.35 13.95 -2.46
N THR A 215 2.42 13.01 -2.57
CA THR A 215 2.53 11.85 -3.48
C THR A 215 2.53 12.30 -4.94
N THR A 216 1.70 13.27 -5.33
CA THR A 216 1.77 13.88 -6.68
C THR A 216 3.12 14.53 -6.95
N GLY A 217 3.67 15.25 -5.97
CA GLY A 217 5.01 15.82 -6.09
C GLY A 217 6.10 14.78 -6.27
N HIS A 218 6.01 13.65 -5.55
CA HIS A 218 6.93 12.52 -5.71
C HIS A 218 6.79 11.85 -7.08
N ALA A 219 5.56 11.60 -7.55
CA ALA A 219 5.30 11.04 -8.87
C ALA A 219 5.89 11.94 -9.98
N ALA A 220 5.65 13.25 -9.92
CA ALA A 220 6.21 14.19 -10.89
C ALA A 220 7.76 14.20 -10.91
N LEU A 221 8.40 14.01 -9.75
CA LEU A 221 9.86 13.92 -9.65
C LEU A 221 10.42 12.56 -10.08
N ALA A 222 9.63 11.49 -9.95
CA ALA A 222 9.97 10.16 -10.41
C ALA A 222 9.83 9.99 -11.92
N LEU A 223 8.92 10.74 -12.56
CA LEU A 223 8.64 10.63 -13.99
C LEU A 223 9.90 10.68 -14.90
N PRO A 224 10.86 11.61 -14.74
CA PRO A 224 12.08 11.59 -15.54
C PRO A 224 12.92 10.32 -15.38
N LEU A 225 12.91 9.69 -14.21
CA LEU A 225 13.62 8.43 -13.95
C LEU A 225 12.91 7.27 -14.65
N LEU A 226 11.59 7.13 -14.46
CA LEU A 226 10.79 6.08 -15.12
C LEU A 226 10.90 6.17 -16.65
N MET A 227 10.83 7.39 -17.19
CA MET A 227 11.04 7.61 -18.63
C MET A 227 12.46 7.28 -19.11
N THR A 228 13.48 7.28 -18.23
CA THR A 228 14.82 6.78 -18.61
C THR A 228 14.93 5.27 -18.51
N GLU A 229 14.22 4.64 -17.57
CA GLU A 229 14.24 3.19 -17.35
C GLU A 229 13.48 2.45 -18.44
N ASN A 230 12.34 3.00 -18.90
CA ASN A 230 11.59 2.46 -20.03
C ASN A 230 12.22 2.76 -21.40
N GLY A 231 13.32 3.52 -21.43
CA GLY A 231 14.08 3.85 -22.65
C GLY A 231 13.57 5.03 -23.46
N THR A 232 12.51 5.71 -23.01
CA THR A 232 11.93 6.89 -23.68
C THR A 232 12.85 8.11 -23.65
N LEU A 233 13.69 8.21 -22.61
CA LEU A 233 14.73 9.23 -22.46
C LEU A 233 16.10 8.57 -22.35
N GLU A 234 17.09 9.18 -23.02
CA GLU A 234 18.47 8.77 -22.85
C GLU A 234 18.95 9.13 -21.43
N PRO A 235 19.54 8.18 -20.67
CA PRO A 235 20.11 8.45 -19.37
C PRO A 235 21.18 9.54 -19.47
N LYS A 236 21.01 10.63 -18.73
CA LYS A 236 21.97 11.73 -18.68
C LYS A 236 22.61 11.81 -17.30
N PRO A 237 23.94 11.92 -17.21
CA PRO A 237 24.60 12.03 -15.92
C PRO A 237 24.08 13.25 -15.16
N VAL A 238 23.81 13.04 -13.87
CA VAL A 238 23.68 14.12 -12.90
C VAL A 238 25.01 14.87 -12.89
N SER A 239 25.03 16.11 -13.40
CA SER A 239 26.16 17.00 -13.14
C SER A 239 26.29 17.11 -11.62
N PRO A 240 27.45 16.79 -11.02
CA PRO A 240 27.67 17.05 -9.61
C PRO A 240 27.47 18.55 -9.43
N GLY A 241 26.36 18.92 -8.80
CA GLY A 241 26.00 20.32 -8.63
C GLY A 241 27.12 21.06 -7.90
N ASN A 242 27.18 22.37 -8.09
CA ASN A 242 28.11 23.28 -7.41
C ASN A 242 27.98 23.30 -5.86
N SER A 243 27.29 22.32 -5.26
CA SER A 243 27.67 21.77 -3.97
C SER A 243 29.05 21.11 -4.06
N ALA A 244 30.08 21.88 -4.41
CA ALA A 244 31.46 21.59 -4.07
C ALA A 244 31.69 21.79 -2.56
N GLY A 245 30.72 21.35 -1.74
CA GLY A 245 31.01 20.90 -0.39
C GLY A 245 31.71 19.56 -0.59
N LYS A 246 33.02 19.56 -0.28
CA LYS A 246 33.93 18.43 -0.08
C LYS A 246 33.34 17.07 -0.52
N PRO A 247 33.95 16.35 -1.51
CA PRO A 247 33.47 15.02 -1.91
C PRO A 247 33.11 14.25 -0.66
N GLU A 248 31.87 13.76 -0.58
CA GLU A 248 31.41 12.96 0.55
C GLU A 248 32.55 12.00 0.86
N GLN A 249 33.17 12.25 2.01
CA GLN A 249 34.33 11.50 2.43
C GLN A 249 33.87 10.04 2.34
N PRO A 250 34.55 9.19 1.54
CA PRO A 250 34.07 7.84 1.29
C PRO A 250 33.68 7.27 2.63
N LEU A 251 32.42 6.83 2.72
CA LEU A 251 31.79 6.35 3.95
C LEU A 251 32.89 5.68 4.78
N PRO A 252 33.16 6.15 6.02
CA PRO A 252 34.20 5.54 6.85
C PRO A 252 33.96 4.03 6.78
N PRO A 253 35.00 3.26 6.40
CA PRO A 253 34.82 1.90 5.92
C PRO A 253 34.21 1.07 7.03
N ALA A 254 32.88 0.90 6.99
CA ALA A 254 32.01 0.40 8.07
C ALA A 254 32.82 -0.26 9.19
N ASP A 255 33.46 0.58 10.00
CA ASP A 255 34.31 0.14 11.06
C ASP A 255 33.32 -0.21 12.15
N GLY A 256 32.91 -1.48 12.11
CA GLY A 256 31.97 -2.13 13.01
C GLY A 256 32.42 -1.96 14.45
N GLY A 257 32.18 -0.78 14.98
CA GLY A 257 32.41 -0.35 16.36
C GLY A 257 31.30 -0.82 17.29
N MET A 258 30.63 -1.92 16.96
CA MET A 258 29.96 -2.77 17.94
C MET A 258 30.48 -4.17 17.66
N SER A 259 31.63 -4.47 18.28
CA SER A 259 32.28 -5.79 18.29
C SER A 259 31.23 -6.90 18.27
N GLY A 260 31.30 -7.81 17.29
CA GLY A 260 30.23 -8.77 16.99
C GLY A 260 29.71 -9.53 18.22
N LEU A 261 30.55 -9.74 19.23
CA LEU A 261 30.15 -10.31 20.52
C LEU A 261 29.04 -9.53 21.25
N SER A 262 29.06 -8.20 21.25
CA SER A 262 28.05 -7.38 21.94
C SER A 262 26.67 -7.55 21.30
N THR A 263 26.60 -7.55 19.96
CA THR A 263 25.36 -7.77 19.21
C THR A 263 24.83 -9.19 19.42
N TRP A 264 25.71 -10.20 19.44
CA TRP A 264 25.33 -11.58 19.74
C TRP A 264 24.86 -11.76 21.19
N ILE A 265 25.46 -11.06 22.16
CA ILE A 265 25.03 -11.06 23.55
C ILE A 265 23.66 -10.40 23.69
N TRP A 266 23.45 -9.25 23.05
CA TRP A 266 22.15 -8.55 23.09
C TRP A 266 21.03 -9.37 22.43
N LEU A 267 21.30 -9.99 21.28
CA LEU A 267 20.37 -10.92 20.63
C LEU A 267 20.10 -12.15 21.51
N GLY A 268 21.12 -12.68 22.17
CA GLY A 268 20.97 -13.79 23.11
C GLY A 268 20.10 -13.43 24.33
N VAL A 269 20.29 -12.22 24.90
CA VAL A 269 19.50 -11.74 26.03
C VAL A 269 18.04 -11.49 25.63
N LEU A 270 17.80 -10.81 24.52
CA LEU A 270 16.43 -10.55 24.02
C LEU A 270 15.69 -11.84 23.67
N GLY A 271 16.39 -12.79 23.03
CA GLY A 271 15.84 -14.13 22.75
C GLY A 271 15.53 -14.93 24.01
N ALA A 272 16.40 -14.87 25.03
CA ALA A 272 16.15 -15.55 26.30
C ALA A 272 14.94 -14.97 27.05
N VAL A 273 14.77 -13.64 27.03
CA VAL A 273 13.63 -12.95 27.67
C VAL A 273 12.29 -13.34 27.01
N THR A 274 12.24 -13.40 25.67
CA THR A 274 11.03 -13.80 24.94
C THR A 274 10.64 -15.24 25.23
N VAL A 275 11.59 -16.18 25.23
CA VAL A 275 11.33 -17.58 25.58
C VAL A 275 10.84 -17.72 27.02
N LEU A 276 11.46 -17.00 27.96
CA LEU A 276 11.05 -17.04 29.37
C LEU A 276 9.63 -16.48 29.57
N GLY A 277 9.28 -15.40 28.86
CA GLY A 277 7.93 -14.84 28.84
C GLY A 277 6.88 -15.84 28.34
N LEU A 278 7.16 -16.53 27.23
CA LEU A 278 6.26 -17.56 26.68
C LEU A 278 6.07 -18.73 27.65
N VAL A 279 7.15 -19.25 28.26
CA VAL A 279 7.07 -20.36 29.21
C VAL A 279 6.25 -19.99 30.46
N LEU A 280 6.44 -18.78 30.99
CA LEU A 280 5.66 -18.30 32.13
C LEU A 280 4.20 -18.05 31.77
N GLY A 281 3.92 -17.48 30.59
CA GLY A 281 2.56 -17.27 30.08
C GLY A 281 1.77 -18.57 29.92
N PHE A 282 2.37 -19.61 29.33
CA PHE A 282 1.74 -20.92 29.17
C PHE A 282 1.41 -21.61 30.51
N ARG A 283 2.26 -21.47 31.53
CA ARG A 283 1.96 -22.02 32.87
C ARG A 283 0.85 -21.26 33.59
N GLY A 284 0.67 -19.96 33.30
CA GLY A 284 -0.44 -19.16 33.82
C GLY A 284 -1.81 -19.63 33.29
N VAL A 285 -1.91 -19.83 31.98
CA VAL A 285 -3.15 -20.30 31.32
C VAL A 285 -3.54 -21.71 31.75
N ALA A 286 -2.56 -22.61 31.96
CA ALA A 286 -2.83 -23.97 32.43
C ALA A 286 -3.44 -24.01 33.85
N ARG A 287 -3.10 -23.05 34.73
CA ARG A 287 -3.67 -22.99 36.09
C ARG A 287 -5.10 -22.47 36.12
N GLN A 288 -5.53 -21.67 35.14
CA GLN A 288 -6.92 -21.16 35.08
C GLN A 288 -7.93 -22.26 34.74
N LYS A 289 -7.53 -23.31 34.02
CA LYS A 289 -8.41 -24.45 33.67
C LYS A 289 -8.72 -25.40 34.84
N SER A 290 -8.08 -25.22 36.01
CA SER A 290 -8.29 -26.09 37.18
C SER A 290 -9.12 -25.44 38.31
N ALA A 291 -9.72 -24.27 38.07
CA ALA A 291 -10.70 -23.74 39.02
C ALA A 291 -11.97 -24.62 38.97
N PRO A 292 -12.40 -25.25 40.09
CA PRO A 292 -13.62 -26.02 40.15
C PRO A 292 -14.81 -25.09 39.87
N SER A 293 -15.62 -25.43 38.88
CA SER A 293 -16.86 -24.72 38.57
C SER A 293 -17.82 -24.75 39.75
N THR A 294 -18.01 -23.58 40.38
CA THR A 294 -19.12 -23.30 41.30
C THR A 294 -20.45 -23.53 40.57
N PRO A 295 -21.44 -24.23 41.17
CA PRO A 295 -22.73 -24.49 40.53
C PRO A 295 -23.50 -23.19 40.25
N PRO A 296 -24.31 -23.14 39.17
CA PRO A 296 -25.02 -21.95 38.74
C PRO A 296 -26.07 -21.54 39.78
N GLY A 297 -26.01 -20.28 40.21
CA GLY A 297 -27.06 -19.65 40.99
C GLY A 297 -28.35 -19.44 40.17
N PRO A 298 -29.52 -19.29 40.83
CA PRO A 298 -30.81 -19.18 40.17
C PRO A 298 -30.92 -17.94 39.28
N PRO A 299 -31.76 -17.98 38.23
CA PRO A 299 -31.85 -16.95 37.21
C PRO A 299 -32.34 -15.59 37.77
N PRO A 300 -31.88 -14.46 37.20
CA PRO A 300 -32.38 -13.14 37.54
C PRO A 300 -33.88 -13.02 37.24
N GLY A 301 -34.64 -12.50 38.20
CA GLY A 301 -36.07 -12.24 38.03
C GLY A 301 -36.35 -11.19 36.94
N PRO A 302 -37.57 -11.18 36.37
CA PRO A 302 -37.95 -10.26 35.31
C PRO A 302 -37.88 -8.78 35.77
N PRO A 303 -37.60 -7.85 34.85
CA PRO A 303 -37.51 -6.43 35.16
C PRO A 303 -38.86 -5.90 35.67
N THR A 304 -38.79 -5.20 36.80
CA THR A 304 -39.90 -4.44 37.37
C THR A 304 -40.31 -3.35 36.38
N GLN A 305 -41.49 -3.50 35.76
CA GLN A 305 -42.11 -2.43 34.96
C GLN A 305 -42.31 -1.20 35.86
N GLY A 306 -41.64 -0.11 35.50
CA GLY A 306 -41.86 1.20 36.12
C GLY A 306 -43.28 1.72 35.83
N PRO A 307 -43.83 2.56 36.72
CA PRO A 307 -45.18 3.11 36.56
C PRO A 307 -45.27 4.03 35.33
N PRO A 308 -46.42 4.06 34.63
CA PRO A 308 -46.61 4.88 33.44
C PRO A 308 -46.53 6.38 33.78
N PRO A 309 -46.04 7.21 32.84
CA PRO A 309 -45.98 8.66 33.02
C PRO A 309 -47.39 9.25 33.13
N ARG A 310 -47.63 10.00 34.21
CA ARG A 310 -48.82 10.84 34.36
C ARG A 310 -48.79 11.94 33.31
N GLN A 311 -49.73 11.91 32.37
CA GLN A 311 -50.10 13.07 31.58
C GLN A 311 -50.76 14.09 32.51
N GLY A 312 -50.13 15.25 32.68
CA GLY A 312 -50.73 16.42 33.32
C GLY A 312 -51.53 17.24 32.28
N PRO A 313 -52.66 17.86 32.67
CA PRO A 313 -53.41 18.77 31.81
C PRO A 313 -52.95 20.22 31.99
N GLY A 314 -52.94 20.99 30.89
CA GLY A 314 -52.90 22.45 30.91
C GLY A 314 -51.64 23.07 30.32
#